data_AF-A0A6L9LV51-F1
#
_entry.id   AF-A0A6L9LV51-F1
#
_cell.length_a   1.000
_cell.length_b   1.000
_cell.length_c   1.000
_cell.angle_alpha   90.00
_cell.angle_beta   90.00
_cell.angle_gamma   90.00
#
_symmetry.space_group_name_H-M   'P 1'
#
loop_
_entity.id
_entity.type
_entity.pdbx_description
1 polymer ?
#
loop_
_entity_poly.entity_id
_entity_poly.type
_entity_poly.pdbx_seq_one_letter_code
_entity_poly.pdbx_strand_id
1 'polypeptide(L)'
;MWFKRALPLLLVILVICAAPASANENKSIVSLATNKRFAEAVSLYKNRDYNPSSIILEDIAENMRGLSTTMRGVIYVMASKAAEQGRNARAYEFWGMATAKFARAGTTWKTVKKELGQKLQLANLGASTPVAAGIGEISSGVSLPPEAGRIQTAWNLFELSDYSRPVAGLKVNDSTAQIWDSVEQHNEQAMVIPYSEGGLAGVGATPSTAPRQNAYGQPPAVPMGRAVPMNAPAQAKASQMASQRMPGNVRGAADLAWAYFQRNHQPSTGLFNGLDLYPVATVWEIGSSIAALVSAEGLSIITKNDFHRRMRLLLQTLASMDLYNNELPNKLYFTDTARMVGEDQMPSTKGLGWSAIDVGRLLLWLKITEKLHPALEPATQAVFKRFRTERLVFDGMLTGVNLWAGKENATTEGFFGYGPYAAQALQLWELNAWASRDYRPHIQEKTIFGISVPYDTRPGATLSSKPFALIQMEFGRSDQDEDRLARAIYEVQSRRFEQTKIATASGDGRIDRSPWFATSAIIAASGNAEWQCLSPFSNQPLDLYWASTGIAFAWDALYNTAYTRKLVDIFMPLAIKGKGFQAGKYDSGGTNTAVTLDTNALILEAALYRHLGGAILTGGKKGK
;
A
#
# COMPACT_ATOMS: atom_id res chain seq x y z
N MET A 1 -35.31 -44.04 61.75
CA MET A 1 -35.31 -43.03 60.67
C MET A 1 -36.24 -41.89 61.10
N TRP A 2 -35.81 -40.73 61.62
CA TRP A 2 -34.48 -40.10 61.68
C TRP A 2 -33.89 -39.81 60.27
N PHE A 3 -33.49 -38.58 59.90
CA PHE A 3 -33.49 -37.32 60.69
C PHE A 3 -33.75 -36.05 59.86
N LYS A 4 -33.90 -34.93 60.57
CA LYS A 4 -34.22 -33.57 60.09
C LYS A 4 -32.97 -32.79 59.64
N ARG A 5 -33.19 -31.75 58.81
CA ARG A 5 -32.49 -30.43 58.75
C ARG A 5 -30.95 -30.37 58.75
N ALA A 6 -30.38 -29.76 57.70
CA ALA A 6 -29.38 -28.69 57.84
C ALA A 6 -29.18 -27.88 56.52
N LEU A 7 -29.23 -26.54 56.63
CA LEU A 7 -28.50 -25.57 55.78
C LEU A 7 -27.26 -25.12 56.61
N PRO A 8 -26.26 -24.37 56.10
CA PRO A 8 -26.07 -23.80 54.76
C PRO A 8 -24.63 -23.91 54.18
N LEU A 9 -24.39 -23.41 52.95
CA LEU A 9 -23.31 -22.45 52.63
C LEU A 9 -23.39 -21.91 51.16
N LEU A 10 -22.92 -20.67 50.96
CA LEU A 10 -22.49 -19.92 49.74
C LEU A 10 -23.03 -20.30 48.32
N LEU A 11 -23.56 -19.33 47.55
CA LEU A 11 -22.87 -18.56 46.48
C LEU A 11 -22.16 -19.44 45.39
N VAL A 12 -22.34 -19.22 44.08
CA VAL A 12 -22.55 -17.95 43.34
C VAL A 12 -23.63 -18.06 42.25
N ILE A 13 -24.27 -16.93 41.91
CA ILE A 13 -25.23 -16.77 40.80
C ILE A 13 -24.57 -16.96 39.43
N LEU A 14 -25.19 -17.72 38.52
CA LEU A 14 -24.93 -17.60 37.08
C LEU A 14 -26.23 -17.64 36.26
N VAL A 15 -27.06 -16.61 36.46
CA VAL A 15 -28.18 -16.28 35.57
C VAL A 15 -27.62 -15.90 34.20
N ILE A 16 -27.79 -16.77 33.22
CA ILE A 16 -27.45 -16.50 31.81
C ILE A 16 -28.60 -15.66 31.20
N CYS A 17 -28.58 -14.36 31.47
CA CYS A 17 -29.43 -13.37 30.80
C CYS A 17 -28.60 -12.39 29.98
N ALA A 18 -29.10 -12.03 28.80
CA ALA A 18 -28.37 -11.21 27.84
C ALA A 18 -28.28 -9.72 28.26
N ALA A 19 -27.14 -9.33 28.82
CA ALA A 19 -26.85 -7.95 29.25
C ALA A 19 -25.74 -7.18 28.48
N PRO A 20 -24.72 -7.78 27.82
CA PRO A 20 -23.59 -7.00 27.30
C PRO A 20 -23.86 -6.27 25.97
N ALA A 21 -24.86 -6.71 25.19
CA ALA A 21 -25.12 -6.17 23.85
C ALA A 21 -25.74 -4.75 23.90
N SER A 22 -26.79 -4.57 24.70
CA SER A 22 -27.51 -3.29 24.83
C SER A 22 -26.65 -2.18 25.44
N ALA A 23 -25.78 -2.50 26.40
CA ALA A 23 -24.88 -1.53 27.01
C ALA A 23 -23.88 -0.91 26.02
N ASN A 24 -23.36 -1.69 25.07
CA ASN A 24 -22.46 -1.19 24.02
C ASN A 24 -23.19 -0.45 22.90
N GLU A 25 -24.44 -0.84 22.61
CA GLU A 25 -25.32 -0.11 21.68
C GLU A 25 -25.68 1.27 22.23
N ASN A 26 -26.11 1.36 23.50
CA ASN A 26 -26.43 2.63 24.16
C ASN A 26 -25.20 3.56 24.25
N LYS A 27 -24.01 3.01 24.53
CA LYS A 27 -22.75 3.78 24.47
C LYS A 27 -22.47 4.32 23.06
N SER A 28 -22.70 3.51 22.01
CA SER A 28 -22.55 3.96 20.62
C SER A 28 -23.52 5.11 20.28
N ILE A 29 -24.77 5.02 20.73
CA ILE A 29 -25.82 6.05 20.55
C ILE A 29 -25.39 7.37 21.22
N VAL A 30 -24.95 7.34 22.48
CA VAL A 30 -24.50 8.54 23.22
C VAL A 30 -23.26 9.14 22.57
N SER A 31 -22.26 8.33 22.20
CA SER A 31 -21.06 8.82 21.52
C SER A 31 -21.42 9.55 20.22
N LEU A 32 -22.32 9.00 19.42
CA LEU A 32 -22.76 9.61 18.16
C LEU A 32 -23.56 10.91 18.40
N ALA A 33 -24.49 10.91 19.35
CA ALA A 33 -25.35 12.05 19.69
C ALA A 33 -24.60 13.26 20.29
N THR A 34 -23.38 13.04 20.80
CA THR A 34 -22.49 14.06 21.35
C THR A 34 -21.36 14.46 20.40
N ASN A 35 -21.22 13.78 19.25
CA ASN A 35 -20.20 14.11 18.25
C ASN A 35 -20.58 15.38 17.46
N LYS A 36 -19.68 16.38 17.46
CA LYS A 36 -19.85 17.65 16.73
C LYS A 36 -19.98 17.45 15.22
N ARG A 37 -19.17 16.58 14.60
CA ARG A 37 -19.26 16.24 13.17
C ARG A 37 -20.59 15.56 12.80
N PHE A 38 -21.18 14.80 13.73
CA PHE A 38 -22.49 14.20 13.48
C PHE A 38 -23.60 15.27 13.50
N ALA A 39 -23.56 16.21 14.44
CA ALA A 39 -24.49 17.35 14.46
C ALA A 39 -24.33 18.25 13.21
N GLU A 40 -23.10 18.47 12.76
CA GLU A 40 -22.74 19.18 11.52
C GLU A 40 -23.33 18.49 10.28
N ALA A 41 -23.12 17.18 10.10
CA ALA A 41 -23.69 16.41 9.00
C ALA A 41 -25.23 16.42 8.99
N VAL A 42 -25.86 16.33 10.17
CA VAL A 42 -27.32 16.44 10.33
C VAL A 42 -27.83 17.84 9.98
N SER A 43 -27.06 18.89 10.30
CA SER A 43 -27.40 20.27 9.91
C SER A 43 -27.28 20.48 8.40
N LEU A 44 -26.24 19.96 7.76
CA LEU A 44 -26.04 20.02 6.31
C LEU A 44 -27.19 19.30 5.58
N TYR A 45 -27.57 18.10 6.00
CA TYR A 45 -28.75 17.42 5.45
C TYR A 45 -30.02 18.26 5.60
N LYS A 46 -30.26 18.86 6.77
CA LYS A 46 -31.42 19.73 7.03
C LYS A 46 -31.48 20.92 6.08
N ASN A 47 -30.32 21.50 5.77
CA ASN A 47 -30.17 22.63 4.86
C ASN A 47 -30.22 22.23 3.37
N ARG A 48 -30.28 20.92 3.08
CA ARG A 48 -30.23 20.28 1.74
C ARG A 48 -28.83 20.20 1.10
N ASP A 49 -27.79 20.39 1.88
CA ASP A 49 -26.37 20.22 1.51
C ASP A 49 -25.98 18.73 1.54
N TYR A 50 -26.69 17.92 0.76
CA TYR A 50 -26.68 16.46 0.91
C TYR A 50 -25.34 15.81 0.55
N ASN A 51 -24.59 16.34 -0.42
CA ASN A 51 -23.28 15.81 -0.80
C ASN A 51 -22.26 15.95 0.36
N PRO A 52 -21.99 17.17 0.91
CA PRO A 52 -21.19 17.33 2.13
C PRO A 52 -21.68 16.49 3.32
N SER A 53 -23.00 16.42 3.54
CA SER A 53 -23.57 15.57 4.60
C SER A 53 -23.17 14.10 4.44
N SER A 54 -23.24 13.54 3.22
CA SER A 54 -22.90 12.14 2.99
C SER A 54 -21.43 11.81 3.25
N ILE A 55 -20.52 12.73 2.92
CA ILE A 55 -19.06 12.59 3.11
C ILE A 55 -18.69 12.67 4.61
N ILE A 56 -19.33 13.55 5.39
CA ILE A 56 -19.06 13.60 6.84
C ILE A 56 -19.61 12.35 7.54
N LEU A 57 -20.73 11.79 7.06
CA LEU A 57 -21.25 10.52 7.57
C LEU A 57 -20.34 9.33 7.21
N GLU A 58 -19.74 9.32 6.02
CA GLU A 58 -18.69 8.37 5.62
C GLU A 58 -17.48 8.42 6.59
N ASP A 59 -16.90 9.60 6.82
CA ASP A 59 -15.80 9.80 7.79
C ASP A 59 -16.16 9.31 9.20
N ILE A 60 -17.35 9.63 9.70
CA ILE A 60 -17.80 9.18 11.03
C ILE A 60 -17.96 7.65 11.06
N ALA A 61 -18.51 7.04 10.02
CA ALA A 61 -18.71 5.59 9.96
C ALA A 61 -17.40 4.79 9.89
N GLU A 62 -16.30 5.42 9.47
CA GLU A 62 -14.96 4.85 9.38
C GLU A 62 -14.08 5.20 10.58
N ASN A 63 -13.81 6.49 10.80
CA ASN A 63 -12.76 6.95 11.69
C ASN A 63 -13.20 7.14 13.14
N MET A 64 -14.50 7.25 13.42
CA MET A 64 -14.98 7.46 14.79
C MET A 64 -14.77 6.21 15.67
N ARG A 65 -14.05 6.38 16.78
CA ARG A 65 -13.83 5.31 17.78
C ARG A 65 -15.07 5.11 18.66
N GLY A 66 -15.25 3.90 19.18
CA GLY A 66 -16.35 3.56 20.11
C GLY A 66 -17.68 3.16 19.44
N LEU A 67 -17.87 3.37 18.14
CA LEU A 67 -19.07 2.93 17.42
C LEU A 67 -19.08 1.42 17.15
N SER A 68 -20.18 0.75 17.52
CA SER A 68 -20.47 -0.63 17.14
C SER A 68 -20.60 -0.83 15.63
N THR A 69 -20.36 -2.05 15.14
CA THR A 69 -20.52 -2.41 13.72
C THR A 69 -21.92 -2.09 13.20
N THR A 70 -22.95 -2.38 13.99
CA THR A 70 -24.36 -2.05 13.68
C THR A 70 -24.57 -0.55 13.52
N MET A 71 -24.04 0.27 14.44
CA MET A 71 -24.20 1.73 14.39
C MET A 71 -23.46 2.35 13.19
N ARG A 72 -22.28 1.84 12.84
CA ARG A 72 -21.59 2.23 11.59
C ARG A 72 -22.47 1.91 10.37
N GLY A 73 -23.12 0.75 10.36
CA GLY A 73 -24.12 0.41 9.34
C GLY A 73 -25.23 1.45 9.22
N VAL A 74 -25.83 1.88 10.34
CA VAL A 74 -26.87 2.92 10.36
C VAL A 74 -26.36 4.25 9.79
N ILE A 75 -25.13 4.65 10.10
CA ILE A 75 -24.53 5.90 9.60
C ILE A 75 -24.27 5.83 8.09
N TYR A 76 -23.82 4.69 7.56
CA TYR A 76 -23.77 4.50 6.10
C TYR A 76 -25.16 4.48 5.44
N VAL A 77 -26.23 4.06 6.14
CA VAL A 77 -27.61 4.26 5.61
C VAL A 77 -27.97 5.75 5.55
N MET A 78 -27.59 6.55 6.55
CA MET A 78 -27.74 8.01 6.50
C MET A 78 -26.95 8.62 5.32
N ALA A 79 -25.70 8.20 5.11
CA ALA A 79 -24.90 8.63 3.96
C ALA A 79 -25.53 8.23 2.61
N SER A 80 -26.07 7.02 2.54
CA SER A 80 -26.78 6.47 1.36
C SER A 80 -28.02 7.30 1.02
N LYS A 81 -28.86 7.62 2.01
CA LYS A 81 -30.02 8.51 1.86
C LYS A 81 -29.59 9.93 1.44
N ALA A 82 -28.53 10.48 2.02
CA ALA A 82 -28.02 11.79 1.66
C ALA A 82 -27.56 11.84 0.20
N ALA A 83 -26.71 10.91 -0.23
CA ALA A 83 -26.30 10.82 -1.63
C ALA A 83 -27.49 10.62 -2.59
N GLU A 84 -28.51 9.85 -2.21
CA GLU A 84 -29.74 9.73 -3.00
C GLU A 84 -30.48 11.06 -3.17
N GLN A 85 -30.64 11.84 -2.10
CA GLN A 85 -31.30 13.16 -2.19
C GLN A 85 -30.46 14.16 -2.99
N GLY A 86 -29.13 14.01 -2.99
CA GLY A 86 -28.21 14.65 -3.94
C GLY A 86 -28.24 14.07 -5.38
N ARG A 87 -29.13 13.12 -5.67
CA ARG A 87 -29.29 12.36 -6.93
C ARG A 87 -28.04 11.59 -7.39
N ASN A 88 -27.12 11.32 -6.46
CA ASN A 88 -25.77 10.82 -6.69
C ASN A 88 -25.69 9.29 -6.58
N ALA A 89 -25.06 8.63 -7.56
CA ALA A 89 -24.83 7.19 -7.57
C ALA A 89 -24.04 6.64 -6.36
N ARG A 90 -23.25 7.45 -5.64
CA ARG A 90 -22.59 7.03 -4.37
C ARG A 90 -23.58 6.51 -3.32
N ALA A 91 -24.88 6.80 -3.45
CA ALA A 91 -25.94 6.19 -2.64
C ALA A 91 -25.88 4.65 -2.63
N TYR A 92 -25.54 4.02 -3.77
CA TYR A 92 -25.38 2.56 -3.88
C TYR A 92 -24.12 2.04 -3.16
N GLU A 93 -23.02 2.80 -3.20
CA GLU A 93 -21.77 2.47 -2.49
C GLU A 93 -22.01 2.43 -0.97
N PHE A 94 -22.58 3.51 -0.43
CA PHE A 94 -22.94 3.62 0.98
C PHE A 94 -23.97 2.55 1.39
N TRP A 95 -24.89 2.18 0.51
CA TRP A 95 -25.81 1.07 0.75
C TRP A 95 -25.10 -0.29 0.83
N GLY A 96 -24.12 -0.53 -0.05
CA GLY A 96 -23.24 -1.71 -0.01
C GLY A 96 -22.42 -1.76 1.28
N MET A 97 -21.83 -0.64 1.68
CA MET A 97 -21.09 -0.52 2.94
C MET A 97 -22.00 -0.77 4.15
N ALA A 98 -23.19 -0.18 4.20
CA ALA A 98 -24.17 -0.37 5.26
C ALA A 98 -24.60 -1.84 5.40
N THR A 99 -25.03 -2.46 4.29
CA THR A 99 -25.44 -3.87 4.27
C THR A 99 -24.29 -4.82 4.63
N ALA A 100 -23.06 -4.52 4.21
CA ALA A 100 -21.88 -5.26 4.64
C ALA A 100 -21.58 -5.11 6.15
N LYS A 101 -21.78 -3.95 6.77
CA LYS A 101 -21.66 -3.81 8.23
C LYS A 101 -22.76 -4.60 8.96
N PHE A 102 -24.01 -4.57 8.49
CA PHE A 102 -25.11 -5.34 9.10
C PHE A 102 -24.86 -6.85 9.01
N ALA A 103 -24.43 -7.35 7.85
CA ALA A 103 -24.08 -8.76 7.67
C ALA A 103 -22.93 -9.20 8.61
N ARG A 104 -21.88 -8.38 8.76
CA ARG A 104 -20.79 -8.61 9.74
C ARG A 104 -21.25 -8.55 11.20
N ALA A 105 -22.39 -7.92 11.48
CA ALA A 105 -23.02 -7.86 12.79
C ALA A 105 -24.12 -8.94 12.98
N GLY A 106 -24.27 -9.89 12.05
CA GLY A 106 -25.25 -10.97 12.14
C GLY A 106 -26.71 -10.53 11.97
N THR A 107 -26.96 -9.36 11.35
CA THR A 107 -28.28 -8.74 11.24
C THR A 107 -28.53 -8.16 9.83
N THR A 108 -29.71 -7.56 9.62
CA THR A 108 -30.10 -6.94 8.35
C THR A 108 -30.62 -5.53 8.57
N TRP A 109 -30.62 -4.67 7.55
CA TRP A 109 -31.25 -3.36 7.65
C TRP A 109 -32.73 -3.46 8.04
N LYS A 110 -33.49 -4.44 7.53
CA LYS A 110 -34.90 -4.65 7.89
C LYS A 110 -35.07 -4.94 9.39
N THR A 111 -34.16 -5.71 9.97
CA THR A 111 -34.11 -6.03 11.41
C THR A 111 -33.75 -4.78 12.22
N VAL A 112 -32.60 -4.16 11.90
CA VAL A 112 -32.09 -2.96 12.60
C VAL A 112 -33.08 -1.80 12.53
N LYS A 113 -33.70 -1.57 11.36
CA LYS A 113 -34.72 -0.54 11.17
C LYS A 113 -35.92 -0.72 12.10
N LYS A 114 -36.42 -1.94 12.22
CA LYS A 114 -37.52 -2.26 13.14
C LYS A 114 -37.10 -2.05 14.59
N GLU A 115 -36.00 -2.67 15.01
CA GLU A 115 -35.58 -2.70 16.42
C GLU A 115 -35.11 -1.34 16.93
N LEU A 116 -34.27 -0.63 16.15
CA LEU A 116 -33.77 0.69 16.52
C LEU A 116 -34.85 1.77 16.38
N GLY A 117 -35.71 1.69 15.34
CA GLY A 117 -36.87 2.56 15.20
C GLY A 117 -37.82 2.45 16.39
N GLN A 118 -38.16 1.22 16.84
CA GLN A 118 -38.98 1.00 18.03
C GLN A 118 -38.31 1.53 19.31
N LYS A 119 -37.00 1.28 19.51
CA LYS A 119 -36.25 1.83 20.67
C LYS A 119 -36.27 3.36 20.71
N LEU A 120 -36.01 4.03 19.58
CA LEU A 120 -35.98 5.49 19.48
C LEU A 120 -37.39 6.10 19.68
N GLN A 121 -38.42 5.49 19.09
CA GLN A 121 -39.80 5.97 19.21
C GLN A 121 -40.32 5.87 20.66
N LEU A 122 -40.01 4.78 21.37
CA LEU A 122 -40.31 4.62 22.79
C LEU A 122 -39.58 5.65 23.66
N ALA A 123 -38.31 5.94 23.36
CA ALA A 123 -37.55 6.98 24.06
C ALA A 123 -38.14 8.39 23.84
N ASN A 124 -38.67 8.67 22.65
CA ASN A 124 -39.32 9.95 22.35
C ASN A 124 -40.66 10.12 23.09
N LEU A 125 -41.44 9.04 23.24
CA LEU A 125 -42.67 9.03 24.04
C LEU A 125 -42.37 9.22 25.53
N GLY A 126 -41.30 8.61 26.06
CA GLY A 126 -40.83 8.84 27.43
C GLY A 126 -40.21 10.22 27.70
N ALA A 127 -39.91 11.00 26.65
CA ALA A 127 -39.34 12.34 26.75
C ALA A 127 -40.36 13.47 26.52
N SER A 128 -41.61 13.14 26.14
CA SER A 128 -42.64 14.11 25.75
C SER A 128 -43.85 14.17 26.70
N THR A 129 -43.82 13.42 27.80
CA THR A 129 -44.82 13.50 28.88
C THR A 129 -44.25 14.23 30.11
N PRO A 130 -44.90 15.30 30.61
CA PRO A 130 -44.69 15.72 31.99
C PRO A 130 -45.22 14.62 32.92
N VAL A 131 -44.53 14.36 34.03
CA VAL A 131 -44.86 13.23 34.93
C VAL A 131 -46.21 13.45 35.63
N ALA A 132 -47.27 12.87 35.07
CA ALA A 132 -48.56 12.70 35.73
C ALA A 132 -48.58 11.34 36.46
N ALA A 133 -49.07 11.34 37.70
CA ALA A 133 -49.04 10.14 38.54
C ALA A 133 -50.18 9.15 38.22
N GLY A 134 -49.90 7.84 38.28
CA GLY A 134 -50.95 6.82 38.29
C GLY A 134 -50.56 5.44 37.75
N ILE A 135 -50.24 4.53 38.69
CA ILE A 135 -50.52 3.07 38.68
C ILE A 135 -50.52 2.34 37.31
N GLY A 136 -49.50 1.51 37.08
CA GLY A 136 -49.51 0.48 36.04
C GLY A 136 -48.12 -0.04 35.71
N GLU A 137 -47.88 -1.35 35.81
CA GLU A 137 -46.60 -1.95 35.44
C GLU A 137 -46.41 -1.94 33.91
N ILE A 138 -45.40 -1.20 33.44
CA ILE A 138 -44.83 -1.40 32.10
C ILE A 138 -43.51 -2.14 32.30
N SER A 139 -43.34 -3.25 31.59
CA SER A 139 -42.28 -4.22 31.84
C SER A 139 -40.87 -3.69 31.53
N SER A 140 -39.87 -4.30 32.15
CA SER A 140 -38.47 -3.86 32.17
C SER A 140 -37.83 -3.74 30.77
N GLY A 141 -37.87 -2.54 30.20
CA GLY A 141 -37.12 -2.15 29.00
C GLY A 141 -36.13 -1.04 29.32
N VAL A 142 -34.86 -1.20 28.91
CA VAL A 142 -33.80 -0.20 29.18
C VAL A 142 -34.11 1.10 28.44
N SER A 143 -34.38 2.18 29.18
CA SER A 143 -34.57 3.51 28.60
C SER A 143 -33.29 4.01 27.92
N LEU A 144 -33.42 4.62 26.74
CA LEU A 144 -32.32 5.35 26.13
C LEU A 144 -32.10 6.69 26.87
N PRO A 145 -30.85 7.17 27.00
CA PRO A 145 -30.53 8.42 27.66
C PRO A 145 -30.97 9.64 26.81
N PRO A 146 -31.12 10.85 27.40
CA PRO A 146 -31.74 12.01 26.76
C PRO A 146 -31.12 12.42 25.41
N GLU A 147 -29.82 12.21 25.23
CA GLU A 147 -29.09 12.51 24.00
C GLU A 147 -29.62 11.70 22.80
N ALA A 148 -30.27 10.55 23.03
CA ALA A 148 -30.91 9.76 21.98
C ALA A 148 -32.02 10.52 21.24
N GLY A 149 -32.59 11.58 21.83
CA GLY A 149 -33.50 12.49 21.14
C GLY A 149 -32.86 13.17 19.91
N ARG A 150 -31.53 13.36 19.91
CA ARG A 150 -30.79 13.86 18.72
C ARG A 150 -30.68 12.79 17.64
N ILE A 151 -30.49 11.52 18.01
CA ILE A 151 -30.50 10.40 17.05
C ILE A 151 -31.90 10.17 16.50
N GLN A 152 -32.96 10.29 17.31
CA GLN A 152 -34.34 10.27 16.84
C GLN A 152 -34.65 11.44 15.90
N THR A 153 -34.12 12.63 16.19
CA THR A 153 -34.25 13.81 15.30
C THR A 153 -33.59 13.54 13.95
N ALA A 154 -32.35 13.03 13.94
CA ALA A 154 -31.65 12.64 12.71
C ALA A 154 -32.38 11.50 11.97
N TRP A 155 -32.88 10.49 12.69
CA TRP A 155 -33.62 9.36 12.13
C TRP A 155 -34.88 9.80 11.37
N ASN A 156 -35.62 10.76 11.92
CA ASN A 156 -36.81 11.33 11.29
C ASN A 156 -36.43 12.25 10.13
N LEU A 157 -35.41 13.10 10.29
CA LEU A 157 -34.94 14.01 9.25
C LEU A 157 -34.45 13.26 8.00
N PHE A 158 -33.74 12.15 8.18
CA PHE A 158 -33.28 11.28 7.09
C PHE A 158 -34.35 10.26 6.64
N GLU A 159 -35.59 10.35 7.15
CA GLU A 159 -36.72 9.49 6.74
C GLU A 159 -36.42 7.98 6.85
N LEU A 160 -35.58 7.59 7.82
CA LEU A 160 -34.98 6.25 7.85
C LEU A 160 -36.00 5.13 8.06
N SER A 161 -37.13 5.43 8.71
CA SER A 161 -38.25 4.51 8.93
C SER A 161 -38.81 3.93 7.61
N ASP A 162 -38.82 4.73 6.55
CA ASP A 162 -39.34 4.32 5.25
C ASP A 162 -38.21 3.90 4.30
N TYR A 163 -37.02 4.48 4.49
CA TYR A 163 -35.84 4.16 3.67
C TYR A 163 -35.49 2.66 3.68
N SER A 164 -35.41 2.06 2.49
CA SER A 164 -35.36 0.61 2.32
C SER A 164 -34.35 0.10 1.29
N ARG A 165 -33.90 0.98 0.38
CA ARG A 165 -32.70 0.92 -0.49
C ARG A 165 -32.66 2.20 -1.34
N PRO A 166 -31.53 2.54 -2.00
CA PRO A 166 -31.50 3.59 -3.02
C PRO A 166 -32.53 3.39 -4.13
N VAL A 167 -33.11 4.48 -4.62
CA VAL A 167 -33.90 4.50 -5.85
C VAL A 167 -33.04 4.15 -7.07
N ALA A 168 -33.65 3.53 -8.07
CA ALA A 168 -32.96 3.19 -9.32
C ALA A 168 -32.79 4.41 -10.24
N GLY A 169 -31.79 4.37 -11.12
CA GLY A 169 -31.57 5.42 -12.12
C GLY A 169 -30.89 6.69 -11.61
N LEU A 170 -30.35 6.69 -10.38
CA LEU A 170 -29.38 7.68 -9.91
C LEU A 170 -28.19 7.70 -10.89
N LYS A 171 -27.77 8.90 -11.30
CA LYS A 171 -26.67 9.08 -12.25
C LYS A 171 -25.35 9.27 -11.51
N VAL A 172 -24.26 8.88 -12.17
CA VAL A 172 -22.98 9.53 -11.94
C VAL A 172 -23.08 10.89 -12.61
N ASN A 173 -23.31 11.95 -11.83
CA ASN A 173 -23.08 13.31 -12.31
C ASN A 173 -21.57 13.54 -12.39
N ASP A 174 -21.12 14.35 -13.35
CA ASP A 174 -19.72 14.40 -13.74
C ASP A 174 -18.78 14.88 -12.63
N SER A 175 -18.03 13.91 -12.10
CA SER A 175 -16.82 14.06 -11.30
C SER A 175 -16.95 14.78 -9.95
N THR A 176 -15.90 14.67 -9.17
CA THR A 176 -15.63 15.58 -8.07
C THR A 176 -15.36 17.02 -8.52
N ALA A 177 -14.92 17.28 -9.75
CA ALA A 177 -14.42 18.60 -10.15
C ALA A 177 -15.42 19.73 -9.89
N GLN A 178 -16.66 19.63 -10.40
CA GLN A 178 -17.65 20.69 -10.18
C GLN A 178 -18.14 20.82 -8.72
N ILE A 179 -18.10 19.71 -7.95
CA ILE A 179 -18.36 19.74 -6.51
C ILE A 179 -17.26 20.55 -5.82
N TRP A 180 -16.01 20.27 -6.18
CA TRP A 180 -14.82 20.89 -5.61
C TRP A 180 -14.40 22.22 -6.30
N ASP A 181 -15.12 22.70 -7.33
CA ASP A 181 -15.15 24.11 -7.76
C ASP A 181 -16.03 24.93 -6.80
N SER A 182 -17.24 24.45 -6.51
CA SER A 182 -18.13 25.11 -5.53
C SER A 182 -17.57 25.01 -4.11
N VAL A 183 -16.79 23.97 -3.85
CA VAL A 183 -15.98 23.82 -2.66
C VAL A 183 -14.55 24.33 -2.90
N GLU A 184 -14.15 24.93 -4.03
CA GLU A 184 -12.81 25.53 -4.22
C GLU A 184 -12.59 26.70 -3.26
N GLN A 185 -13.67 27.44 -3.02
CA GLN A 185 -13.79 28.42 -1.93
C GLN A 185 -13.46 27.82 -0.55
N HIS A 186 -13.25 26.49 -0.46
CA HIS A 186 -12.78 25.62 0.61
C HIS A 186 -11.90 24.38 0.16
N ASN A 187 -11.21 24.37 -1.02
CA ASN A 187 -10.31 23.34 -1.66
C ASN A 187 -10.85 22.26 -2.67
N GLU A 188 -10.00 21.28 -3.07
CA GLU A 188 -10.05 20.38 -4.29
C GLU A 188 -9.23 19.06 -4.06
N GLN A 189 -9.43 17.82 -4.60
CA GLN A 189 -10.45 17.05 -5.40
C GLN A 189 -10.41 15.51 -5.10
N ALA A 190 -11.23 14.63 -5.75
CA ALA A 190 -11.02 13.15 -5.73
C ALA A 190 -11.68 12.29 -6.86
N MET A 191 -10.95 11.97 -7.95
CA MET A 191 -11.36 11.03 -9.03
C MET A 191 -10.70 9.63 -8.89
N VAL A 192 -11.31 8.55 -9.40
CA VAL A 192 -10.83 7.15 -9.27
C VAL A 192 -10.23 6.59 -10.57
N ILE A 193 -9.01 6.04 -10.50
CA ILE A 193 -8.30 5.32 -11.59
C ILE A 193 -7.56 4.08 -10.99
N PRO A 194 -7.37 2.95 -11.72
CA PRO A 194 -6.80 1.71 -11.16
C PRO A 194 -5.28 1.77 -10.90
N TYR A 195 -4.75 0.81 -10.13
CA TYR A 195 -3.32 0.69 -9.86
C TYR A 195 -2.67 -0.52 -10.57
N SER A 196 -1.71 -0.23 -11.44
CA SER A 196 -0.62 -1.15 -11.77
C SER A 196 0.72 -0.38 -11.83
N GLU A 197 1.73 -0.93 -11.17
CA GLU A 197 3.13 -0.62 -11.44
C GLU A 197 3.67 -1.81 -12.26
N GLY A 198 4.51 -1.54 -13.27
CA GLY A 198 4.99 -2.53 -14.23
C GLY A 198 3.93 -3.02 -15.25
N GLY A 199 4.21 -2.85 -16.54
CA GLY A 199 3.52 -3.55 -17.64
C GLY A 199 3.08 -2.68 -18.82
N LEU A 200 3.78 -2.79 -19.96
CA LEU A 200 3.55 -1.99 -21.18
C LEU A 200 3.64 -2.86 -22.45
N ALA A 201 2.58 -3.60 -22.81
CA ALA A 201 2.27 -3.97 -24.22
C ALA A 201 0.98 -4.80 -24.40
N GLY A 202 0.03 -4.29 -25.20
CA GLY A 202 -0.90 -5.11 -26.01
C GLY A 202 -2.13 -5.72 -25.31
N VAL A 203 -3.15 -6.08 -26.10
CA VAL A 203 -4.33 -6.84 -25.64
C VAL A 203 -4.65 -7.99 -26.60
N GLY A 204 -4.69 -9.26 -26.16
CA GLY A 204 -4.86 -10.39 -27.10
C GLY A 204 -5.21 -11.79 -26.57
N ALA A 205 -6.43 -12.24 -26.92
CA ALA A 205 -6.89 -13.65 -26.99
C ALA A 205 -7.01 -14.50 -25.70
N THR A 206 -7.57 -15.71 -25.83
CA THR A 206 -8.17 -16.54 -24.75
C THR A 206 -7.72 -18.01 -24.75
N PRO A 207 -7.83 -18.76 -23.62
CA PRO A 207 -7.08 -20.00 -23.39
C PRO A 207 -7.87 -21.32 -23.56
N SER A 208 -7.20 -22.47 -23.47
CA SER A 208 -7.83 -23.79 -23.37
C SER A 208 -7.19 -24.72 -22.30
N THR A 209 -8.00 -25.05 -21.28
CA THR A 209 -8.10 -26.36 -20.58
C THR A 209 -6.83 -27.12 -20.14
N ALA A 210 -6.55 -27.09 -18.83
CA ALA A 210 -5.89 -28.20 -18.11
C ALA A 210 -6.85 -29.42 -17.93
N PRO A 211 -6.38 -30.59 -17.46
CA PRO A 211 -6.80 -30.99 -16.09
C PRO A 211 -5.89 -31.99 -15.29
N ARG A 212 -5.79 -31.76 -13.96
CA ARG A 212 -5.93 -32.77 -12.86
C ARG A 212 -4.83 -33.88 -12.69
N GLN A 213 -4.59 -34.52 -11.53
CA GLN A 213 -5.03 -34.33 -10.11
C GLN A 213 -4.16 -35.12 -9.10
N ASN A 214 -4.43 -34.89 -7.79
CA ASN A 214 -4.12 -35.71 -6.59
C ASN A 214 -2.65 -35.69 -6.08
N ALA A 215 -2.29 -35.51 -4.79
CA ALA A 215 -2.88 -35.83 -3.46
C ALA A 215 -2.51 -37.24 -2.94
N TYR A 216 -2.26 -37.52 -1.65
CA TYR A 216 -2.24 -36.74 -0.39
C TYR A 216 -1.10 -37.24 0.54
N GLY A 217 -0.71 -36.48 1.58
CA GLY A 217 0.15 -36.97 2.67
C GLY A 217 0.40 -35.92 3.77
N GLN A 218 -0.07 -36.18 4.99
CA GLN A 218 0.09 -35.28 6.16
C GLN A 218 0.27 -36.13 7.45
N PRO A 219 0.58 -35.53 8.62
CA PRO A 219 1.92 -35.31 9.14
C PRO A 219 2.24 -36.27 10.32
N PRO A 220 3.32 -35.99 11.07
CA PRO A 220 3.10 -35.78 12.51
C PRO A 220 3.78 -34.50 13.06
N ALA A 221 3.33 -34.04 14.23
CA ALA A 221 3.79 -32.80 14.87
C ALA A 221 4.22 -33.01 16.34
N VAL A 222 5.24 -32.27 16.77
CA VAL A 222 5.72 -32.16 18.17
C VAL A 222 6.35 -30.75 18.38
N PRO A 223 6.57 -30.25 19.61
CA PRO A 223 5.72 -29.16 20.13
C PRO A 223 6.45 -27.82 20.38
N MET A 224 5.68 -26.77 20.71
CA MET A 224 6.20 -25.42 20.97
C MET A 224 6.96 -25.28 22.30
N GLY A 225 8.10 -24.59 22.27
CA GLY A 225 8.82 -24.06 23.43
C GLY A 225 8.55 -22.55 23.67
N ARG A 226 8.66 -22.10 24.93
CA ARG A 226 8.24 -20.76 25.39
C ARG A 226 9.37 -19.71 25.27
N ALA A 227 9.00 -18.43 25.11
CA ALA A 227 9.95 -17.32 24.90
C ALA A 227 10.54 -16.72 26.19
N VAL A 228 11.69 -16.03 26.06
CA VAL A 228 12.42 -15.31 27.12
C VAL A 228 12.89 -13.92 26.58
N PRO A 229 12.98 -12.84 27.40
CA PRO A 229 13.18 -11.47 26.90
C PRO A 229 14.57 -11.10 26.33
N MET A 230 14.65 -9.94 25.66
CA MET A 230 15.85 -9.44 24.97
C MET A 230 16.68 -8.46 25.83
N ASN A 231 18.01 -8.54 25.75
CA ASN A 231 18.94 -7.61 26.42
C ASN A 231 19.34 -6.42 25.51
N ALA A 232 19.03 -5.20 25.95
CA ALA A 232 19.31 -3.95 25.21
C ALA A 232 20.80 -3.53 25.10
N PRO A 233 21.70 -3.73 26.10
CA PRO A 233 23.05 -3.13 26.07
C PRO A 233 23.94 -3.54 24.88
N ALA A 234 23.68 -4.71 24.28
CA ALA A 234 24.44 -5.19 23.13
C ALA A 234 24.17 -4.39 21.84
N GLN A 235 22.97 -3.79 21.70
CA GLN A 235 22.60 -3.02 20.52
C GLN A 235 23.43 -1.74 20.39
N ALA A 236 23.59 -0.99 21.49
CA ALA A 236 24.32 0.27 21.50
C ALA A 236 25.76 0.12 21.01
N LYS A 237 26.50 -0.90 21.48
CA LYS A 237 27.89 -1.15 21.04
C LYS A 237 27.98 -1.57 19.58
N ALA A 238 27.05 -2.38 19.08
CA ALA A 238 27.05 -2.80 17.67
C ALA A 238 26.85 -1.61 16.72
N SER A 239 25.85 -0.76 16.99
CA SER A 239 25.59 0.43 16.18
C SER A 239 26.74 1.46 16.27
N GLN A 240 27.41 1.57 17.42
CA GLN A 240 28.54 2.48 17.63
C GLN A 240 29.83 2.04 16.91
N MET A 241 30.05 0.74 16.69
CA MET A 241 31.16 0.26 15.84
C MET A 241 30.81 0.37 14.35
N ALA A 242 29.55 0.19 13.97
CA ALA A 242 29.11 0.31 12.57
C ALA A 242 29.05 1.76 12.06
N SER A 243 28.85 2.75 12.93
CA SER A 243 28.88 4.17 12.55
C SER A 243 30.30 4.67 12.20
N GLN A 244 31.35 4.02 12.70
CA GLN A 244 32.75 4.42 12.45
C GLN A 244 33.28 4.06 11.05
N ARG A 245 32.47 3.39 10.20
CA ARG A 245 32.92 2.87 8.89
C ARG A 245 32.32 3.54 7.65
N MET A 246 31.46 4.55 7.80
CA MET A 246 30.87 5.28 6.65
C MET A 246 31.11 6.79 6.76
N PRO A 247 31.66 7.44 5.73
CA PRO A 247 31.92 8.88 5.77
C PRO A 247 30.63 9.71 5.60
N GLY A 248 30.27 10.46 6.64
CA GLY A 248 29.28 11.53 6.58
C GLY A 248 27.81 11.11 6.55
N ASN A 249 26.99 12.00 5.97
CA ASN A 249 25.52 12.02 5.96
C ASN A 249 24.82 10.67 5.67
N VAL A 250 25.38 9.82 4.81
CA VAL A 250 24.79 8.52 4.40
C VAL A 250 24.46 7.59 5.58
N ARG A 251 25.23 7.59 6.69
CA ARG A 251 24.84 6.80 7.87
C ARG A 251 23.54 7.32 8.49
N GLY A 252 23.48 8.64 8.73
CA GLY A 252 22.28 9.28 9.28
C GLY A 252 21.08 9.13 8.34
N ALA A 253 21.29 9.18 7.03
CA ALA A 253 20.24 8.93 6.05
C ALA A 253 19.71 7.49 6.12
N ALA A 254 20.59 6.49 6.27
CA ALA A 254 20.19 5.10 6.45
C ALA A 254 19.39 4.89 7.76
N ASP A 255 19.86 5.43 8.89
CA ASP A 255 19.14 5.35 10.17
C ASP A 255 17.77 6.08 10.12
N LEU A 256 17.68 7.19 9.37
CA LEU A 256 16.42 7.93 9.15
C LEU A 256 15.47 7.18 8.21
N ALA A 257 15.96 6.59 7.12
CA ALA A 257 15.17 5.80 6.18
C ALA A 257 14.63 4.51 6.81
N TRP A 258 15.40 3.87 7.70
CA TRP A 258 14.94 2.72 8.46
C TRP A 258 13.71 3.02 9.35
N ALA A 259 13.52 4.27 9.79
CA ALA A 259 12.34 4.67 10.55
C ALA A 259 11.03 4.44 9.78
N TYR A 260 11.05 4.47 8.43
CA TYR A 260 9.91 4.07 7.60
C TYR A 260 9.49 2.63 7.88
N PHE A 261 10.46 1.71 7.83
CA PHE A 261 10.25 0.28 8.02
C PHE A 261 9.84 -0.05 9.45
N GLN A 262 10.39 0.66 10.45
CA GLN A 262 9.93 0.53 11.84
C GLN A 262 8.45 0.92 12.03
N ARG A 263 7.99 1.94 11.29
CA ARG A 263 6.62 2.49 11.36
C ARG A 263 5.60 1.69 10.54
N ASN A 264 6.04 1.08 9.44
CA ASN A 264 5.17 0.45 8.44
C ASN A 264 5.21 -1.09 8.42
N HIS A 265 5.91 -1.72 9.38
CA HIS A 265 5.98 -3.18 9.55
C HIS A 265 4.71 -3.79 10.14
N GLN A 266 4.16 -4.79 9.46
CA GLN A 266 2.97 -5.52 9.89
C GLN A 266 3.35 -6.76 10.74
N PRO A 267 2.98 -6.82 12.03
CA PRO A 267 3.47 -7.85 12.95
C PRO A 267 2.84 -9.23 12.75
N SER A 268 1.75 -9.33 12.00
CA SER A 268 1.05 -10.57 11.62
C SER A 268 1.75 -11.32 10.49
N THR A 269 2.40 -10.61 9.57
CA THR A 269 2.88 -11.12 8.27
C THR A 269 4.38 -10.88 8.04
N GLY A 270 4.99 -9.93 8.76
CA GLY A 270 6.36 -9.47 8.49
C GLY A 270 6.50 -8.59 7.25
N LEU A 271 5.39 -8.33 6.54
CA LEU A 271 5.35 -7.43 5.38
C LEU A 271 5.43 -5.95 5.82
N PHE A 272 5.64 -5.06 4.86
CA PHE A 272 5.73 -3.61 5.08
C PHE A 272 4.81 -2.88 4.10
N ASN A 273 4.17 -1.80 4.55
CA ASN A 273 3.32 -0.95 3.71
C ASN A 273 4.12 -0.24 2.62
N GLY A 274 3.60 -0.18 1.39
CA GLY A 274 4.20 0.57 0.27
C GLY A 274 4.15 2.10 0.45
N LEU A 275 3.07 2.60 1.04
CA LEU A 275 2.85 4.00 1.39
C LEU A 275 2.60 4.15 2.91
N ASP A 276 3.04 5.26 3.51
CA ASP A 276 2.96 5.48 4.96
C ASP A 276 1.54 5.26 5.54
N LEU A 277 1.43 4.28 6.44
CA LEU A 277 0.21 3.78 7.10
C LEU A 277 -0.88 3.19 6.18
N TYR A 278 -0.65 3.00 4.88
CA TYR A 278 -1.60 2.37 3.96
C TYR A 278 -1.29 0.87 3.78
N PRO A 279 -2.12 -0.08 4.24
CA PRO A 279 -1.75 -1.50 4.39
C PRO A 279 -1.80 -2.31 3.09
N VAL A 280 -1.15 -1.81 2.03
CA VAL A 280 -1.01 -2.45 0.72
C VAL A 280 0.44 -2.30 0.24
N ALA A 281 0.95 -3.28 -0.52
CA ALA A 281 2.24 -3.19 -1.23
C ALA A 281 2.20 -3.92 -2.59
N THR A 282 3.02 -3.48 -3.53
CA THR A 282 3.34 -4.21 -4.78
C THR A 282 4.33 -5.35 -4.52
N VAL A 283 4.51 -6.25 -5.49
CA VAL A 283 5.52 -7.33 -5.39
C VAL A 283 6.94 -6.76 -5.55
N TRP A 284 7.10 -5.69 -6.33
CA TRP A 284 8.29 -4.85 -6.36
C TRP A 284 8.63 -4.30 -4.96
N GLU A 285 7.66 -3.69 -4.27
CA GLU A 285 7.83 -3.16 -2.92
C GLU A 285 8.13 -4.24 -1.88
N ILE A 286 7.57 -5.45 -2.01
CA ILE A 286 7.94 -6.58 -1.15
C ILE A 286 9.41 -6.97 -1.39
N GLY A 287 9.89 -6.97 -2.63
CA GLY A 287 11.31 -7.10 -2.97
C GLY A 287 12.17 -6.00 -2.32
N SER A 288 11.79 -4.73 -2.48
CA SER A 288 12.40 -3.57 -1.80
C SER A 288 12.38 -3.69 -0.26
N SER A 289 11.42 -4.41 0.32
CA SER A 289 11.36 -4.64 1.78
C SER A 289 12.38 -5.68 2.27
N ILE A 290 12.68 -6.69 1.44
CA ILE A 290 13.78 -7.64 1.67
C ILE A 290 15.12 -6.90 1.55
N ALA A 291 15.24 -6.02 0.53
CA ALA A 291 16.39 -5.15 0.33
C ALA A 291 16.69 -4.26 1.54
N ALA A 292 15.67 -3.59 2.07
CA ALA A 292 15.76 -2.76 3.27
C ALA A 292 16.14 -3.56 4.52
N LEU A 293 15.62 -4.79 4.69
CA LEU A 293 15.97 -5.67 5.82
C LEU A 293 17.43 -6.12 5.77
N VAL A 294 17.90 -6.59 4.62
CA VAL A 294 19.30 -7.01 4.42
C VAL A 294 20.25 -5.82 4.61
N SER A 295 19.89 -4.66 4.06
CA SER A 295 20.63 -3.41 4.24
C SER A 295 20.69 -2.98 5.71
N ALA A 296 19.59 -3.06 6.46
CA ALA A 296 19.57 -2.70 7.88
C ALA A 296 20.38 -3.66 8.77
N GLU A 297 20.54 -4.94 8.40
CA GLU A 297 21.42 -5.89 9.12
C GLU A 297 22.89 -5.68 8.76
N GLY A 298 23.21 -5.59 7.46
CA GLY A 298 24.58 -5.35 6.98
C GLY A 298 25.16 -4.02 7.47
N LEU A 299 24.32 -2.99 7.59
CA LEU A 299 24.68 -1.71 8.20
C LEU A 299 24.62 -1.71 9.74
N SER A 300 24.17 -2.80 10.38
CA SER A 300 23.95 -2.89 11.83
C SER A 300 23.08 -1.74 12.40
N ILE A 301 22.02 -1.39 11.66
CA ILE A 301 20.90 -0.57 12.13
C ILE A 301 19.97 -1.46 12.99
N ILE A 302 19.78 -2.71 12.56
CA ILE A 302 19.15 -3.78 13.36
C ILE A 302 20.16 -4.88 13.68
N THR A 303 19.85 -5.70 14.70
CA THR A 303 20.66 -6.87 15.01
C THR A 303 20.28 -8.05 14.13
N LYS A 304 21.25 -8.95 13.90
CA LYS A 304 21.04 -10.25 13.24
C LYS A 304 19.84 -11.04 13.79
N ASN A 305 19.54 -10.91 15.08
CA ASN A 305 18.38 -11.56 15.70
C ASN A 305 17.05 -10.88 15.37
N ASP A 306 17.00 -9.55 15.24
CA ASP A 306 15.79 -8.86 14.76
C ASP A 306 15.58 -9.11 13.26
N PHE A 307 16.66 -9.05 12.47
CA PHE A 307 16.66 -9.41 11.06
C PHE A 307 16.16 -10.84 10.83
N HIS A 308 16.78 -11.85 11.46
CA HIS A 308 16.35 -13.25 11.32
C HIS A 308 14.88 -13.45 11.73
N ARG A 309 14.36 -12.72 12.73
CA ARG A 309 12.96 -12.78 13.15
C ARG A 309 12.04 -12.20 12.07
N ARG A 310 12.30 -10.98 11.61
CA ARG A 310 11.48 -10.30 10.60
C ARG A 310 11.51 -11.03 9.26
N MET A 311 12.72 -11.36 8.78
CA MET A 311 12.93 -12.03 7.51
C MET A 311 12.30 -13.42 7.49
N ARG A 312 12.38 -14.20 8.59
CA ARG A 312 11.70 -15.51 8.64
C ARG A 312 10.18 -15.38 8.60
N LEU A 313 9.58 -14.41 9.28
CA LEU A 313 8.14 -14.18 9.22
C LEU A 313 7.69 -13.75 7.81
N LEU A 314 8.43 -12.83 7.19
CA LEU A 314 8.20 -12.38 5.81
C LEU A 314 8.30 -13.56 4.81
N LEU A 315 9.37 -14.35 4.89
CA LEU A 315 9.58 -15.52 4.01
C LEU A 315 8.54 -16.62 4.27
N GLN A 316 8.10 -16.82 5.52
CA GLN A 316 7.01 -17.74 5.85
C GLN A 316 5.70 -17.29 5.21
N THR A 317 5.37 -16.00 5.30
CA THR A 317 4.19 -15.40 4.64
C THR A 317 4.26 -15.56 3.12
N LEU A 318 5.40 -15.27 2.48
CA LEU A 318 5.58 -15.52 1.04
C LEU A 318 5.44 -17.00 0.67
N ALA A 319 5.88 -17.90 1.56
CA ALA A 319 5.72 -19.35 1.41
C ALA A 319 4.30 -19.87 1.73
N SER A 320 3.35 -19.01 2.15
CA SER A 320 1.97 -19.42 2.46
C SER A 320 0.87 -18.60 1.78
N MET A 321 1.13 -17.35 1.38
CA MET A 321 0.11 -16.43 0.82
C MET A 321 -0.51 -16.95 -0.47
N ASP A 322 -1.76 -16.56 -0.75
CA ASP A 322 -2.42 -16.89 -2.02
C ASP A 322 -1.63 -16.32 -3.21
N LEU A 323 -1.51 -17.08 -4.30
CA LEU A 323 -0.87 -16.65 -5.54
C LEU A 323 -1.94 -16.52 -6.64
N TYR A 324 -1.75 -15.57 -7.56
CA TYR A 324 -2.63 -15.39 -8.71
C TYR A 324 -2.70 -16.71 -9.50
N ASN A 325 -3.90 -17.24 -9.70
CA ASN A 325 -4.19 -18.59 -10.26
C ASN A 325 -3.49 -19.80 -9.59
N ASN A 326 -2.79 -19.63 -8.46
CA ASN A 326 -1.76 -20.57 -7.97
C ASN A 326 -0.54 -20.70 -8.91
N GLU A 327 -0.25 -19.63 -9.66
CA GLU A 327 0.90 -19.51 -10.57
C GLU A 327 1.97 -18.58 -9.97
N LEU A 328 1.68 -17.29 -9.84
CA LEU A 328 2.67 -16.25 -9.51
C LEU A 328 2.14 -15.24 -8.48
N PRO A 329 3.00 -14.46 -7.80
CA PRO A 329 2.58 -13.38 -6.91
C PRO A 329 1.64 -12.38 -7.62
N ASN A 330 0.53 -12.06 -6.96
CA ASN A 330 -0.43 -11.05 -7.43
C ASN A 330 0.19 -9.65 -7.42
N LYS A 331 -0.13 -8.77 -8.39
CA LYS A 331 0.45 -7.40 -8.46
C LYS A 331 0.35 -6.59 -7.16
N LEU A 332 -0.67 -6.83 -6.33
CA LEU A 332 -0.87 -6.14 -5.04
C LEU A 332 -1.31 -7.10 -3.93
N TYR A 333 -0.80 -6.88 -2.71
CA TYR A 333 -1.19 -7.60 -1.49
C TYR A 333 -1.55 -6.64 -0.36
N PHE A 334 -2.58 -7.00 0.43
CA PHE A 334 -2.80 -6.41 1.74
C PHE A 334 -1.69 -6.84 2.69
N THR A 335 -0.96 -5.89 3.27
CA THR A 335 0.25 -6.19 4.06
C THR A 335 -0.08 -6.71 5.45
N ASP A 336 -1.24 -6.35 6.01
CA ASP A 336 -1.70 -6.78 7.33
C ASP A 336 -2.17 -8.24 7.39
N THR A 337 -2.57 -8.79 6.25
CA THR A 337 -3.26 -10.08 6.12
C THR A 337 -2.70 -11.00 5.03
N ALA A 338 -1.76 -10.50 4.21
CA ALA A 338 -1.16 -11.20 3.06
C ALA A 338 -2.18 -11.73 2.02
N ARG A 339 -3.35 -11.12 1.93
CA ARG A 339 -4.38 -11.46 0.93
C ARG A 339 -4.19 -10.65 -0.35
N MET A 340 -4.45 -11.28 -1.49
CA MET A 340 -4.43 -10.60 -2.79
C MET A 340 -5.46 -9.46 -2.83
N VAL A 341 -5.08 -8.31 -3.41
CA VAL A 341 -6.01 -7.24 -3.78
C VAL A 341 -6.65 -7.58 -5.13
N GLY A 342 -7.95 -7.28 -5.30
CA GLY A 342 -8.69 -7.42 -6.57
C GLY A 342 -8.91 -6.11 -7.34
N GLU A 343 -9.60 -6.21 -8.48
CA GLU A 343 -10.03 -5.08 -9.32
C GLU A 343 -10.88 -4.04 -8.54
N ASP A 344 -11.61 -4.49 -7.52
CA ASP A 344 -12.44 -3.69 -6.61
C ASP A 344 -11.66 -3.09 -5.42
N GLN A 345 -10.34 -3.22 -5.40
CA GLN A 345 -9.44 -2.88 -4.29
C GLN A 345 -9.78 -3.60 -2.97
N MET A 346 -10.50 -4.73 -3.02
CA MET A 346 -10.87 -5.52 -1.84
C MET A 346 -10.11 -6.87 -1.79
N PRO A 347 -10.11 -7.58 -0.63
CA PRO A 347 -9.42 -8.86 -0.48
C PRO A 347 -10.03 -9.97 -1.37
N SER A 348 -9.33 -10.29 -2.46
CA SER A 348 -9.80 -11.12 -3.57
C SER A 348 -9.28 -12.56 -3.51
N THR A 349 -9.95 -13.47 -4.22
CA THR A 349 -9.46 -14.82 -4.57
C THR A 349 -9.12 -14.95 -6.05
N LYS A 350 -9.38 -13.92 -6.87
CA LYS A 350 -8.99 -13.82 -8.27
C LYS A 350 -7.71 -13.02 -8.47
N GLY A 351 -7.51 -11.96 -7.68
CA GLY A 351 -6.38 -11.05 -7.84
C GLY A 351 -6.53 -10.06 -9.01
N LEU A 352 -5.38 -9.74 -9.63
CA LEU A 352 -5.14 -8.67 -10.62
C LEU A 352 -4.16 -9.10 -11.74
N GLY A 353 -3.58 -10.30 -11.67
CA GLY A 353 -2.44 -10.75 -12.49
C GLY A 353 -1.10 -10.52 -11.80
N TRP A 354 0.01 -10.51 -12.55
CA TRP A 354 1.38 -10.34 -12.05
C TRP A 354 2.20 -9.41 -12.97
N SER A 355 3.26 -8.78 -12.45
CA SER A 355 4.31 -8.17 -13.27
C SER A 355 5.55 -9.05 -13.24
N ALA A 356 6.17 -9.26 -14.41
CA ALA A 356 7.42 -9.99 -14.52
C ALA A 356 8.61 -9.18 -13.99
N ILE A 357 8.52 -7.84 -14.01
CA ILE A 357 9.53 -6.94 -13.45
C ILE A 357 9.53 -7.03 -11.92
N ASP A 358 8.36 -6.92 -11.30
CA ASP A 358 8.16 -7.09 -9.85
C ASP A 358 8.67 -8.44 -9.35
N VAL A 359 8.24 -9.53 -10.01
CA VAL A 359 8.68 -10.89 -9.68
C VAL A 359 10.19 -11.02 -9.86
N GLY A 360 10.78 -10.38 -10.88
CA GLY A 360 12.23 -10.25 -11.04
C GLY A 360 12.91 -9.63 -9.82
N ARG A 361 12.45 -8.48 -9.32
CA ARG A 361 13.02 -7.82 -8.13
C ARG A 361 12.87 -8.68 -6.87
N LEU A 362 11.72 -9.32 -6.67
CA LEU A 362 11.52 -10.25 -5.55
C LEU A 362 12.52 -11.42 -5.63
N LEU A 363 12.65 -12.05 -6.79
CA LEU A 363 13.56 -13.18 -7.01
C LEU A 363 15.03 -12.79 -6.85
N LEU A 364 15.43 -11.60 -7.28
CA LEU A 364 16.78 -11.07 -7.03
C LEU A 364 17.06 -10.96 -5.52
N TRP A 365 16.15 -10.36 -4.75
CA TRP A 365 16.38 -10.15 -3.32
C TRP A 365 16.26 -11.43 -2.48
N LEU A 366 15.49 -12.41 -2.93
CA LEU A 366 15.57 -13.78 -2.41
C LEU A 366 16.96 -14.39 -2.67
N LYS A 367 17.52 -14.24 -3.88
CA LYS A 367 18.86 -14.74 -4.26
C LYS A 367 20.00 -14.06 -3.48
N ILE A 368 19.89 -12.74 -3.27
CA ILE A 368 20.83 -11.98 -2.43
C ILE A 368 20.72 -12.45 -0.97
N THR A 369 19.50 -12.68 -0.47
CA THR A 369 19.27 -13.14 0.92
C THR A 369 19.88 -14.50 1.19
N GLU A 370 19.73 -15.50 0.32
CA GLU A 370 20.38 -16.80 0.52
C GLU A 370 21.91 -16.71 0.41
N LYS A 371 22.43 -15.89 -0.49
CA LYS A 371 23.88 -15.72 -0.69
C LYS A 371 24.59 -14.98 0.45
N LEU A 372 23.96 -13.98 1.04
CA LEU A 372 24.49 -13.23 2.19
C LEU A 372 24.14 -13.89 3.54
N HIS A 373 23.05 -14.64 3.60
CA HIS A 373 22.58 -15.34 4.81
C HIS A 373 22.17 -16.81 4.50
N PRO A 374 23.13 -17.74 4.26
CA PRO A 374 22.83 -19.12 3.87
C PRO A 374 21.89 -19.89 4.83
N ALA A 375 21.83 -19.51 6.10
CA ALA A 375 20.87 -20.04 7.08
C ALA A 375 19.38 -19.65 6.82
N LEU A 376 19.11 -18.93 5.71
CA LEU A 376 17.78 -18.61 5.18
C LEU A 376 17.51 -19.22 3.80
N GLU A 377 18.49 -19.87 3.17
CA GLU A 377 18.33 -20.54 1.87
C GLU A 377 17.13 -21.52 1.84
N PRO A 378 16.88 -22.38 2.86
CA PRO A 378 15.71 -23.25 2.84
C PRO A 378 14.37 -22.50 2.80
N ALA A 379 14.33 -21.24 3.27
CA ALA A 379 13.14 -20.41 3.28
C ALA A 379 12.98 -19.60 1.97
N THR A 380 14.05 -19.06 1.39
CA THR A 380 14.00 -18.42 0.05
C THR A 380 13.62 -19.44 -1.03
N GLN A 381 14.20 -20.63 -0.96
CA GLN A 381 13.88 -21.76 -1.84
C GLN A 381 12.44 -22.26 -1.64
N ALA A 382 11.89 -22.20 -0.42
CA ALA A 382 10.49 -22.54 -0.16
C ALA A 382 9.49 -21.53 -0.76
N VAL A 383 9.88 -20.25 -0.90
CA VAL A 383 9.09 -19.27 -1.65
C VAL A 383 9.13 -19.59 -3.15
N PHE A 384 10.32 -19.72 -3.73
CA PHE A 384 10.47 -19.96 -5.18
C PHE A 384 9.76 -21.24 -5.65
N LYS A 385 9.82 -22.33 -4.88
CA LYS A 385 9.18 -23.62 -5.20
C LYS A 385 7.65 -23.58 -5.28
N ARG A 386 7.00 -22.45 -4.95
CA ARG A 386 5.56 -22.24 -5.16
C ARG A 386 5.23 -21.57 -6.50
N PHE A 387 6.21 -20.94 -7.14
CA PHE A 387 5.99 -20.15 -8.35
C PHE A 387 5.99 -21.06 -9.59
N ARG A 388 4.99 -20.87 -10.45
CA ARG A 388 4.89 -21.49 -11.77
C ARG A 388 5.36 -20.48 -12.80
N THR A 389 6.62 -20.58 -13.16
CA THR A 389 7.35 -19.58 -13.94
C THR A 389 7.24 -19.79 -15.45
N GLU A 390 6.50 -20.81 -15.91
CA GLU A 390 6.30 -21.18 -17.32
C GLU A 390 5.63 -20.07 -18.15
N ARG A 391 4.88 -19.16 -17.50
CA ARG A 391 4.25 -17.98 -18.13
C ARG A 391 4.95 -16.66 -17.79
N LEU A 392 6.03 -16.70 -17.02
CA LEU A 392 6.82 -15.51 -16.65
C LEU A 392 7.72 -15.03 -17.80
N VAL A 393 8.12 -15.96 -18.68
CA VAL A 393 8.91 -15.71 -19.88
C VAL A 393 8.27 -16.46 -21.06
N PHE A 394 8.00 -15.76 -22.16
CA PHE A 394 7.49 -16.32 -23.41
C PHE A 394 8.36 -15.83 -24.57
N ASP A 395 8.87 -16.74 -25.41
CA ASP A 395 9.82 -16.45 -26.50
C ASP A 395 11.01 -15.56 -26.07
N GLY A 396 11.57 -15.82 -24.89
CA GLY A 396 12.66 -15.02 -24.30
C GLY A 396 12.25 -13.63 -23.78
N MET A 397 11.00 -13.22 -23.94
CA MET A 397 10.46 -11.96 -23.44
C MET A 397 9.77 -12.13 -22.07
N LEU A 398 9.99 -11.18 -21.17
CA LEU A 398 9.27 -11.06 -19.90
C LEU A 398 7.77 -10.86 -20.17
N THR A 399 6.92 -11.66 -19.53
CA THR A 399 5.47 -11.63 -19.72
C THR A 399 4.76 -11.40 -18.39
N GLY A 400 4.09 -10.26 -18.28
CA GLY A 400 3.14 -9.95 -17.22
C GLY A 400 1.73 -10.34 -17.60
N VAL A 401 0.83 -10.32 -16.62
CA VAL A 401 -0.62 -10.49 -16.82
C VAL A 401 -1.35 -9.39 -16.06
N ASN A 402 -2.40 -8.84 -16.66
CA ASN A 402 -3.35 -7.96 -16.00
C ASN A 402 -4.75 -8.59 -16.13
N LEU A 403 -5.48 -8.72 -15.02
CA LEU A 403 -6.88 -9.15 -15.01
C LEU A 403 -7.77 -7.90 -15.09
N TRP A 404 -8.65 -7.84 -16.10
CA TRP A 404 -9.63 -6.76 -16.24
C TRP A 404 -10.99 -7.30 -16.67
N ALA A 405 -12.06 -6.87 -15.98
CA ALA A 405 -13.41 -7.40 -16.11
C ALA A 405 -13.47 -8.95 -16.04
N GLY A 406 -12.60 -9.56 -15.23
CA GLY A 406 -12.45 -11.01 -15.14
C GLY A 406 -11.85 -11.70 -16.38
N LYS A 407 -11.31 -10.97 -17.36
CA LYS A 407 -10.56 -11.50 -18.50
C LYS A 407 -9.06 -11.24 -18.30
N GLU A 408 -8.25 -12.28 -18.46
CA GLU A 408 -6.80 -12.12 -18.49
C GLU A 408 -6.34 -11.40 -19.76
N ASN A 409 -5.33 -10.56 -19.56
CA ASN A 409 -4.55 -10.01 -20.64
C ASN A 409 -3.05 -10.16 -20.36
N ALA A 410 -2.38 -10.97 -21.17
CA ALA A 410 -0.92 -11.11 -21.13
C ALA A 410 -0.27 -9.92 -21.86
N THR A 411 0.78 -9.37 -21.26
CA THR A 411 1.50 -8.19 -21.78
C THR A 411 3.00 -8.43 -21.75
N THR A 412 3.71 -8.15 -22.84
CA THR A 412 5.18 -8.05 -22.78
C THR A 412 5.56 -6.93 -21.80
N GLU A 413 6.57 -7.17 -20.97
CA GLU A 413 7.08 -6.19 -20.02
C GLU A 413 8.59 -6.00 -20.17
N GLY A 414 9.14 -4.95 -19.53
CA GLY A 414 10.58 -4.73 -19.48
C GLY A 414 11.15 -4.13 -20.78
N PHE A 415 10.95 -2.82 -20.96
CA PHE A 415 11.73 -2.02 -21.91
C PHE A 415 13.13 -1.74 -21.37
N PHE A 416 13.95 -0.96 -22.10
CA PHE A 416 15.31 -0.61 -21.70
C PHE A 416 15.45 -0.20 -20.21
N GLY A 417 16.50 -0.68 -19.55
CA GLY A 417 16.62 -0.64 -18.09
C GLY A 417 15.89 -1.80 -17.41
N TYR A 418 14.56 -1.72 -17.30
CA TYR A 418 13.76 -2.68 -16.50
C TYR A 418 13.74 -4.11 -17.06
N GLY A 419 13.76 -4.28 -18.39
CA GLY A 419 13.84 -5.59 -19.05
C GLY A 419 15.16 -6.30 -18.77
N PRO A 420 16.32 -5.66 -19.07
CA PRO A 420 17.64 -6.18 -18.71
C PRO A 420 17.78 -6.47 -17.21
N TYR A 421 17.31 -5.56 -16.35
CA TYR A 421 17.30 -5.73 -14.89
C TYR A 421 16.59 -7.02 -14.45
N ALA A 422 15.31 -7.18 -14.84
CA ALA A 422 14.53 -8.35 -14.47
C ALA A 422 15.05 -9.63 -15.15
N ALA A 423 15.52 -9.56 -16.39
CA ALA A 423 16.13 -10.71 -17.07
C ALA A 423 17.44 -11.19 -16.41
N GLN A 424 18.28 -10.27 -15.92
CA GLN A 424 19.46 -10.62 -15.11
C GLN A 424 19.05 -11.27 -13.78
N ALA A 425 17.97 -10.81 -13.13
CA ALA A 425 17.44 -11.42 -11.92
C ALA A 425 16.89 -12.84 -12.14
N LEU A 426 16.09 -13.03 -13.20
CA LEU A 426 15.52 -14.32 -13.58
C LEU A 426 16.60 -15.35 -13.95
N GLN A 427 17.70 -14.91 -14.58
CA GLN A 427 18.82 -15.78 -14.93
C GLN A 427 19.48 -16.45 -13.70
N LEU A 428 19.42 -15.83 -12.51
CA LEU A 428 19.93 -16.39 -11.25
C LEU A 428 19.06 -17.54 -10.70
N TRP A 429 17.92 -17.80 -11.33
CA TRP A 429 16.98 -18.89 -11.06
C TRP A 429 16.79 -19.79 -12.30
N GLU A 430 17.74 -19.75 -13.24
CA GLU A 430 17.76 -20.54 -14.49
C GLU A 430 16.66 -20.15 -15.50
N LEU A 431 15.94 -19.05 -15.27
CA LEU A 431 14.87 -18.56 -16.13
C LEU A 431 15.42 -17.59 -17.19
N ASN A 432 15.45 -18.03 -18.45
CA ASN A 432 16.18 -17.37 -19.54
C ASN A 432 15.34 -16.36 -20.36
N ALA A 433 15.19 -15.14 -19.85
CA ALA A 433 14.58 -14.02 -20.58
C ALA A 433 15.58 -13.31 -21.53
N TRP A 434 16.18 -14.06 -22.46
CA TRP A 434 17.27 -13.57 -23.32
C TRP A 434 16.89 -12.37 -24.21
N ALA A 435 15.63 -12.28 -24.67
CA ALA A 435 15.17 -11.22 -25.56
C ALA A 435 14.88 -9.92 -24.79
N SER A 436 14.30 -10.01 -23.59
CA SER A 436 14.20 -8.84 -22.69
C SER A 436 15.56 -8.36 -22.15
N ARG A 437 16.58 -9.23 -22.14
CA ARG A 437 17.96 -8.83 -21.82
C ARG A 437 18.62 -8.05 -22.96
N ASP A 438 18.32 -8.36 -24.22
CA ASP A 438 18.94 -7.69 -25.36
C ASP A 438 18.17 -6.42 -25.77
N TYR A 439 18.56 -5.30 -25.17
CA TYR A 439 18.02 -3.98 -25.52
C TYR A 439 18.47 -3.46 -26.89
N ARG A 440 19.60 -3.97 -27.43
CA ARG A 440 20.33 -3.36 -28.55
C ARG A 440 19.50 -3.17 -29.84
N PRO A 441 18.57 -4.06 -30.23
CA PRO A 441 17.72 -3.88 -31.41
C PRO A 441 16.79 -2.65 -31.38
N HIS A 442 16.63 -2.00 -30.22
CA HIS A 442 15.68 -0.91 -30.02
C HIS A 442 16.30 0.42 -29.55
N ILE A 443 17.61 0.45 -29.27
CA ILE A 443 18.28 1.67 -28.79
C ILE A 443 18.71 2.58 -29.95
N GLN A 444 18.43 3.87 -29.79
CA GLN A 444 19.11 4.96 -30.48
C GLN A 444 19.70 5.91 -29.44
N GLU A 445 20.63 6.78 -29.83
CA GLU A 445 21.18 7.82 -28.94
C GLU A 445 20.70 9.21 -29.40
N LYS A 446 20.45 10.11 -28.43
CA LYS A 446 20.07 11.52 -28.65
C LYS A 446 21.04 12.43 -27.91
N THR A 447 21.59 13.43 -28.60
CA THR A 447 22.50 14.40 -27.96
C THR A 447 21.71 15.41 -27.14
N ILE A 448 21.85 15.36 -25.81
CA ILE A 448 21.19 16.28 -24.85
C ILE A 448 22.28 16.91 -23.99
N PHE A 449 22.31 18.25 -23.91
CA PHE A 449 23.37 19.02 -23.23
C PHE A 449 24.82 18.61 -23.58
N GLY A 450 25.04 18.10 -24.81
CA GLY A 450 26.34 17.61 -25.27
C GLY A 450 26.72 16.20 -24.83
N ILE A 451 25.81 15.47 -24.16
CA ILE A 451 25.94 14.06 -23.81
C ILE A 451 25.12 13.24 -24.81
N SER A 452 25.66 12.12 -25.31
CA SER A 452 24.91 11.18 -26.14
C SER A 452 24.12 10.23 -25.23
N VAL A 453 22.79 10.37 -25.20
CA VAL A 453 21.91 9.69 -24.24
C VAL A 453 21.12 8.57 -24.93
N PRO A 454 21.21 7.32 -24.48
CA PRO A 454 20.46 6.20 -25.06
C PRO A 454 18.97 6.30 -24.75
N TYR A 455 18.11 5.97 -25.71
CA TYR A 455 16.68 5.81 -25.51
C TYR A 455 16.13 4.61 -26.30
N ASP A 456 15.05 4.03 -25.77
CA ASP A 456 14.31 2.96 -26.41
C ASP A 456 13.31 3.55 -27.41
N THR A 457 13.36 3.08 -28.66
CA THR A 457 12.51 3.57 -29.75
C THR A 457 11.07 3.05 -29.66
N ARG A 458 10.79 2.03 -28.84
CA ARG A 458 9.46 1.40 -28.77
C ARG A 458 8.39 2.34 -28.20
N PRO A 459 7.16 2.36 -28.75
CA PRO A 459 6.08 3.19 -28.26
C PRO A 459 5.79 2.97 -26.76
N GLY A 460 5.60 4.07 -26.03
CA GLY A 460 5.37 4.04 -24.58
C GLY A 460 6.61 3.86 -23.72
N ALA A 461 7.79 3.58 -24.30
CA ALA A 461 9.03 3.51 -23.53
C ALA A 461 9.46 4.89 -22.98
N THR A 462 10.03 4.89 -21.79
CA THR A 462 10.51 6.08 -21.07
C THR A 462 11.85 5.80 -20.39
N LEU A 463 12.71 6.81 -20.34
CA LEU A 463 14.04 6.71 -19.75
C LEU A 463 14.04 7.31 -18.33
N SER A 464 14.14 6.47 -17.29
CA SER A 464 14.31 6.87 -15.88
C SER A 464 15.64 6.36 -15.33
N SER A 465 16.15 6.93 -14.23
CA SER A 465 17.42 6.48 -13.63
C SER A 465 17.30 5.16 -12.86
N LYS A 466 16.13 4.82 -12.32
CA LYS A 466 15.98 3.79 -11.28
C LYS A 466 16.55 2.42 -11.68
N PRO A 467 16.22 1.82 -12.84
CA PRO A 467 16.75 0.50 -13.17
C PRO A 467 18.27 0.50 -13.34
N PHE A 468 18.87 1.54 -13.94
CA PHE A 468 20.33 1.63 -14.13
C PHE A 468 21.09 1.81 -12.82
N ALA A 469 20.52 2.58 -11.88
CA ALA A 469 21.07 2.70 -10.53
C ALA A 469 21.00 1.37 -9.76
N LEU A 470 19.89 0.63 -9.88
CA LEU A 470 19.74 -0.69 -9.27
C LEU A 470 20.68 -1.73 -9.89
N ILE A 471 20.82 -1.79 -11.21
CA ILE A 471 21.77 -2.69 -11.90
C ILE A 471 23.18 -2.53 -11.32
N GLN A 472 23.71 -1.29 -11.29
CA GLN A 472 25.07 -1.03 -10.82
C GLN A 472 25.27 -1.28 -9.31
N MET A 473 24.24 -1.13 -8.47
CA MET A 473 24.36 -1.37 -7.02
C MET A 473 24.14 -2.85 -6.65
N GLU A 474 23.14 -3.49 -7.24
CA GLU A 474 22.73 -4.84 -6.88
C GLU A 474 23.60 -5.90 -7.57
N PHE A 475 23.73 -5.85 -8.90
CA PHE A 475 24.56 -6.78 -9.68
C PHE A 475 26.02 -6.33 -9.75
N GLY A 476 26.25 -5.03 -9.90
CA GLY A 476 27.57 -4.41 -10.01
C GLY A 476 27.82 -3.71 -11.34
N ARG A 477 29.00 -3.10 -11.45
CA ARG A 477 29.56 -2.68 -12.75
C ARG A 477 30.21 -3.88 -13.43
N SER A 478 30.03 -3.97 -14.74
CA SER A 478 30.60 -4.99 -15.62
C SER A 478 31.76 -4.45 -16.49
N ASP A 479 31.97 -3.12 -16.47
CA ASP A 479 32.89 -2.38 -17.34
C ASP A 479 32.58 -2.56 -18.85
N GLN A 480 31.30 -2.82 -19.18
CA GLN A 480 30.76 -3.00 -20.54
C GLN A 480 29.91 -1.80 -20.98
N ASP A 481 29.32 -1.86 -22.19
CA ASP A 481 28.43 -0.83 -22.72
C ASP A 481 27.31 -0.41 -21.76
N GLU A 482 26.74 -1.33 -20.98
CA GLU A 482 25.68 -1.01 -20.00
C GLU A 482 26.13 0.03 -18.97
N ASP A 483 27.41 0.01 -18.56
CA ASP A 483 27.99 1.05 -17.68
C ASP A 483 28.23 2.37 -18.40
N ARG A 484 28.60 2.36 -19.70
CA ARG A 484 28.67 3.58 -20.53
C ARG A 484 27.29 4.24 -20.64
N LEU A 485 26.26 3.44 -20.89
CA LEU A 485 24.88 3.90 -21.00
C LEU A 485 24.35 4.45 -19.67
N ALA A 486 24.53 3.72 -18.56
CA ALA A 486 24.18 4.18 -17.22
C ALA A 486 24.95 5.45 -16.81
N ARG A 487 26.21 5.59 -17.26
CA ARG A 487 27.02 6.80 -17.04
C ARG A 487 26.47 8.00 -17.80
N ALA A 488 26.13 7.85 -19.09
CA ALA A 488 25.53 8.93 -19.88
C ALA A 488 24.18 9.40 -19.29
N ILE A 489 23.36 8.46 -18.81
CA ILE A 489 22.09 8.73 -18.12
C ILE A 489 22.30 9.55 -16.84
N TYR A 490 23.37 9.32 -16.09
CA TYR A 490 23.76 10.17 -14.96
C TYR A 490 24.32 11.54 -15.42
N GLU A 491 25.20 11.56 -16.42
CA GLU A 491 25.91 12.78 -16.84
C GLU A 491 24.98 13.84 -17.44
N VAL A 492 23.98 13.45 -18.24
CA VAL A 492 22.99 14.40 -18.76
C VAL A 492 22.21 15.11 -17.65
N GLN A 493 21.97 14.43 -16.52
CA GLN A 493 21.31 15.04 -15.35
C GLN A 493 22.24 16.03 -14.62
N SER A 494 23.55 15.71 -14.53
CA SER A 494 24.57 16.67 -14.07
C SER A 494 24.61 17.90 -14.96
N ARG A 495 24.62 17.72 -16.28
CA ARG A 495 24.60 18.84 -17.25
C ARG A 495 23.33 19.68 -17.18
N ARG A 496 22.16 19.06 -16.98
CA ARG A 496 20.89 19.79 -16.75
C ARG A 496 21.00 20.71 -15.53
N PHE A 497 21.50 20.21 -14.41
CA PHE A 497 21.74 21.04 -13.22
C PHE A 497 22.81 22.11 -13.45
N GLU A 498 23.91 21.80 -14.17
CA GLU A 498 24.93 22.78 -14.50
C GLU A 498 24.38 23.97 -15.29
N GLN A 499 23.43 23.76 -16.21
CA GLN A 499 22.82 24.83 -17.00
C GLN A 499 21.63 25.50 -16.30
N THR A 500 20.66 24.73 -15.80
CA THR A 500 19.38 25.25 -15.27
C THR A 500 19.41 25.58 -13.77
N LYS A 501 20.37 25.03 -13.02
CA LYS A 501 20.43 24.98 -11.54
C LYS A 501 19.28 24.20 -10.87
N ILE A 502 18.39 23.58 -11.64
CA ILE A 502 17.33 22.69 -11.14
C ILE A 502 17.96 21.34 -10.78
N ALA A 503 17.86 20.95 -9.51
CA ALA A 503 18.35 19.65 -9.03
C ALA A 503 17.64 18.53 -9.80
N THR A 504 18.40 17.65 -10.46
CA THR A 504 17.84 16.66 -11.40
C THR A 504 18.24 15.23 -10.98
N ALA A 505 17.25 14.45 -10.57
CA ALA A 505 17.39 13.04 -10.18
C ALA A 505 16.18 12.25 -10.71
N SER A 506 16.11 12.09 -12.04
CA SER A 506 15.03 11.42 -12.76
C SER A 506 14.71 10.04 -12.17
N GLY A 507 13.43 9.77 -11.94
CA GLY A 507 12.97 8.46 -11.49
C GLY A 507 11.47 8.29 -11.67
N ASP A 508 11.00 7.10 -11.29
CA ASP A 508 9.60 6.70 -11.27
C ASP A 508 9.17 6.33 -9.84
N GLY A 509 7.87 6.44 -9.57
CA GLY A 509 7.30 6.17 -8.25
C GLY A 509 6.11 7.06 -7.93
N ARG A 510 5.76 7.12 -6.65
CA ARG A 510 4.57 7.84 -6.17
C ARG A 510 4.78 9.35 -6.11
N ILE A 511 3.70 10.06 -6.42
CA ILE A 511 3.53 11.50 -6.24
C ILE A 511 2.42 11.78 -5.21
N ASP A 512 2.48 12.94 -4.57
CA ASP A 512 1.64 13.29 -3.42
C ASP A 512 0.23 13.81 -3.76
N ARG A 513 -0.19 13.63 -5.01
CA ARG A 513 -1.48 14.02 -5.57
C ARG A 513 -1.83 13.13 -6.77
N SER A 514 -3.08 13.19 -7.24
CA SER A 514 -3.50 12.50 -8.45
C SER A 514 -2.57 12.81 -9.65
N PRO A 515 -2.19 11.84 -10.50
CA PRO A 515 -2.61 10.43 -10.53
C PRO A 515 -1.83 9.47 -9.61
N TRP A 516 -1.18 9.96 -8.55
CA TRP A 516 -0.52 9.19 -7.48
C TRP A 516 0.72 8.38 -7.86
N PHE A 517 0.91 8.01 -9.13
CA PHE A 517 2.14 7.42 -9.67
C PHE A 517 2.53 8.10 -10.99
N ALA A 518 3.83 8.30 -11.19
CA ALA A 518 4.36 8.87 -12.42
C ALA A 518 5.84 8.44 -12.68
N THR A 519 6.38 8.90 -13.80
CA THR A 519 7.78 8.79 -14.22
C THR A 519 8.27 10.15 -14.69
N SER A 520 9.27 10.70 -14.01
CA SER A 520 10.01 11.89 -14.46
C SER A 520 11.06 11.49 -15.49
N ALA A 521 10.63 11.33 -16.74
CA ALA A 521 11.42 10.75 -17.83
C ALA A 521 12.43 11.75 -18.43
N ILE A 522 13.68 11.32 -18.61
CA ILE A 522 14.73 12.08 -19.31
C ILE A 522 14.40 12.17 -20.80
N ILE A 523 14.03 11.05 -21.40
CA ILE A 523 13.55 10.91 -22.79
C ILE A 523 12.27 10.08 -22.79
N ALA A 524 11.31 10.47 -23.64
CA ALA A 524 10.05 9.77 -23.86
C ALA A 524 9.56 9.92 -25.32
N ALA A 525 8.37 9.39 -25.60
CA ALA A 525 7.70 9.48 -26.91
C ALA A 525 8.61 9.06 -28.09
N SER A 526 9.29 7.92 -27.94
CA SER A 526 10.24 7.37 -28.93
C SER A 526 11.33 8.37 -29.36
N GLY A 527 11.85 9.17 -28.41
CA GLY A 527 12.92 10.16 -28.64
C GLY A 527 12.43 11.60 -28.86
N ASN A 528 11.14 11.79 -29.16
CA ASN A 528 10.59 13.09 -29.55
C ASN A 528 10.38 14.05 -28.37
N ALA A 529 10.34 13.55 -27.14
CA ALA A 529 10.13 14.34 -25.93
C ALA A 529 11.27 14.16 -24.91
N GLU A 530 11.53 15.20 -24.13
CA GLU A 530 12.54 15.22 -23.07
C GLU A 530 11.97 15.85 -21.79
N TRP A 531 12.51 15.45 -20.63
CA TRP A 531 12.20 16.03 -19.32
C TRP A 531 10.69 16.13 -18.99
N GLN A 532 9.91 15.13 -19.41
CA GLN A 532 8.46 15.07 -19.17
C GLN A 532 8.12 14.19 -17.96
N CYS A 533 7.15 14.64 -17.15
CA CYS A 533 6.50 13.79 -16.18
C CYS A 533 5.31 13.08 -16.84
N LEU A 534 5.32 11.75 -16.82
CA LEU A 534 4.32 10.91 -17.49
C LEU A 534 3.69 9.96 -16.48
N SER A 535 2.44 9.55 -16.72
CA SER A 535 1.75 8.55 -15.90
C SER A 535 0.93 7.63 -16.79
N PRO A 536 0.88 6.31 -16.54
CA PRO A 536 -0.02 5.40 -17.27
C PRO A 536 -1.51 5.74 -17.06
N PHE A 537 -1.81 6.64 -16.13
CA PHE A 537 -3.14 7.09 -15.74
C PHE A 537 -3.49 8.48 -16.32
N SER A 538 -2.63 9.04 -17.18
CA SER A 538 -2.86 10.32 -17.87
C SER A 538 -2.57 10.20 -19.36
N ASN A 539 -3.49 10.73 -20.18
CA ASN A 539 -3.29 10.85 -21.62
C ASN A 539 -2.35 12.01 -22.03
N GLN A 540 -1.89 12.81 -21.07
CA GLN A 540 -1.04 13.99 -21.29
C GLN A 540 0.12 14.04 -20.27
N PRO A 541 1.25 14.68 -20.62
CA PRO A 541 2.30 15.01 -19.65
C PRO A 541 1.78 15.86 -18.49
N LEU A 542 2.32 15.63 -17.30
CA LEU A 542 1.98 16.34 -16.07
C LEU A 542 2.99 17.46 -15.81
N ASP A 543 2.55 18.61 -15.30
CA ASP A 543 3.45 19.66 -14.78
C ASP A 543 3.96 19.33 -13.36
N LEU A 544 4.44 18.10 -13.20
CA LEU A 544 4.84 17.47 -11.93
C LEU A 544 6.18 16.74 -12.07
N TYR A 545 7.09 17.20 -12.94
CA TYR A 545 8.44 16.64 -13.00
C TYR A 545 9.13 16.84 -11.66
N TRP A 546 9.76 15.79 -11.13
CA TRP A 546 10.45 15.85 -9.84
C TRP A 546 11.76 15.10 -9.85
N ALA A 547 12.72 15.64 -9.11
CA ALA A 547 13.94 14.95 -8.76
C ALA A 547 13.70 14.09 -7.51
N SER A 548 13.94 12.78 -7.65
CA SER A 548 13.71 11.75 -6.65
C SER A 548 14.81 11.72 -5.58
N THR A 549 14.40 11.72 -4.32
CA THR A 549 15.27 11.59 -3.15
C THR A 549 16.10 10.30 -3.22
N GLY A 550 15.48 9.16 -3.51
CA GLY A 550 16.17 7.87 -3.55
C GLY A 550 17.24 7.82 -4.63
N ILE A 551 16.96 8.38 -5.81
CA ILE A 551 17.91 8.46 -6.93
C ILE A 551 19.10 9.38 -6.60
N ALA A 552 18.88 10.49 -5.87
CA ALA A 552 19.97 11.34 -5.41
C ALA A 552 20.97 10.60 -4.51
N PHE A 553 20.48 9.77 -3.57
CA PHE A 553 21.34 8.93 -2.72
C PHE A 553 22.02 7.79 -3.51
N ALA A 554 21.31 7.14 -4.43
CA ALA A 554 21.87 6.09 -5.28
C ALA A 554 22.99 6.61 -6.20
N TRP A 555 22.80 7.77 -6.83
CA TRP A 555 23.85 8.41 -7.62
C TRP A 555 25.07 8.83 -6.78
N ASP A 556 24.90 9.29 -5.54
CA ASP A 556 26.06 9.55 -4.67
C ASP A 556 26.81 8.28 -4.28
N ALA A 557 26.10 7.20 -3.96
CA ALA A 557 26.71 5.91 -3.69
C ALA A 557 27.49 5.34 -4.90
N LEU A 558 27.00 5.58 -6.11
CA LEU A 558 27.58 5.10 -7.36
C LEU A 558 28.72 5.96 -7.93
N TYR A 559 28.68 7.28 -7.75
CA TYR A 559 29.61 8.21 -8.42
C TYR A 559 30.32 9.22 -7.52
N ASN A 560 29.82 9.54 -6.33
CA ASN A 560 30.46 10.40 -5.32
C ASN A 560 31.13 11.67 -5.94
N THR A 561 30.39 12.44 -6.73
CA THR A 561 30.86 13.66 -7.41
C THR A 561 30.52 14.91 -6.60
N ALA A 562 30.99 16.08 -7.05
CA ALA A 562 30.52 17.35 -6.49
C ALA A 562 29.01 17.56 -6.71
N TYR A 563 28.46 17.06 -7.81
CA TYR A 563 27.03 17.13 -8.10
C TYR A 563 26.21 16.21 -7.19
N THR A 564 26.61 14.94 -7.03
CA THR A 564 25.83 13.98 -6.22
C THR A 564 25.81 14.35 -4.75
N ARG A 565 26.94 14.81 -4.20
CA ARG A 565 26.98 15.36 -2.83
C ARG A 565 26.04 16.57 -2.70
N LYS A 566 26.01 17.45 -3.70
CA LYS A 566 25.09 18.60 -3.71
C LYS A 566 23.62 18.18 -3.80
N LEU A 567 23.29 17.11 -4.52
CA LEU A 567 21.95 16.51 -4.48
C LEU A 567 21.62 15.98 -3.08
N VAL A 568 22.51 15.19 -2.47
CA VAL A 568 22.30 14.68 -1.10
C VAL A 568 22.10 15.84 -0.11
N ASP A 569 22.85 16.93 -0.19
CA ASP A 569 22.64 18.13 0.65
C ASP A 569 21.28 18.80 0.42
N ILE A 570 20.76 18.76 -0.82
CA ILE A 570 19.43 19.29 -1.18
C ILE A 570 18.29 18.38 -0.69
N PHE A 571 18.52 17.07 -0.60
CA PHE A 571 17.51 16.05 -0.30
C PHE A 571 17.53 15.53 1.15
N MET A 572 18.66 15.62 1.86
CA MET A 572 18.77 15.27 3.29
C MET A 572 17.72 15.98 4.18
N PRO A 573 17.35 17.26 3.94
CA PRO A 573 16.28 17.93 4.71
C PRO A 573 14.87 17.37 4.51
N LEU A 574 14.62 16.46 3.55
CA LEU A 574 13.33 15.80 3.36
C LEU A 574 13.10 14.59 4.30
N ALA A 575 14.03 14.33 5.22
CA ALA A 575 13.87 13.32 6.25
C ALA A 575 12.90 13.77 7.35
N ILE A 576 11.72 13.14 7.41
CA ILE A 576 10.79 13.32 8.53
C ILE A 576 11.15 12.32 9.64
N LYS A 577 11.59 12.85 10.79
CA LYS A 577 11.96 12.05 11.97
C LYS A 577 10.82 11.10 12.36
N GLY A 578 11.11 9.79 12.39
CA GLY A 578 10.13 8.76 12.72
C GLY A 578 9.18 8.36 11.58
N LYS A 579 9.36 8.87 10.36
CA LYS A 579 8.66 8.41 9.16
C LYS A 579 9.59 7.99 8.01
N GLY A 580 10.80 8.53 7.93
CA GLY A 580 11.66 8.39 6.75
C GLY A 580 11.55 9.58 5.79
N PHE A 581 12.01 9.40 4.57
CA PHE A 581 12.13 10.44 3.56
C PHE A 581 10.87 10.64 2.72
N GLN A 582 10.64 11.90 2.32
CA GLN A 582 9.70 12.26 1.27
C GLN A 582 10.31 12.02 -0.12
N ALA A 583 9.48 11.73 -1.11
CA ALA A 583 9.86 11.18 -2.41
C ALA A 583 10.70 12.12 -3.29
N GLY A 584 10.61 13.45 -3.13
CA GLY A 584 11.50 14.38 -3.82
C GLY A 584 11.03 15.83 -3.90
N LYS A 585 11.52 16.57 -4.90
CA LYS A 585 11.19 17.99 -5.14
C LYS A 585 10.77 18.20 -6.59
N TYR A 586 9.67 18.91 -6.81
CA TYR A 586 9.19 19.25 -8.14
C TYR A 586 10.04 20.36 -8.76
N ASP A 587 10.23 20.32 -10.08
CA ASP A 587 10.97 21.33 -10.85
C ASP A 587 10.24 22.69 -10.84
N SER A 588 8.90 22.67 -10.81
CA SER A 588 8.02 23.82 -10.61
C SER A 588 8.03 24.38 -9.17
N GLY A 589 8.73 23.72 -8.25
CA GLY A 589 8.90 24.12 -6.86
C GLY A 589 8.06 23.32 -5.86
N GLY A 590 8.38 23.47 -4.58
CA GLY A 590 7.77 22.68 -3.51
C GLY A 590 8.41 21.30 -3.34
N THR A 591 7.66 20.34 -2.80
CA THR A 591 8.13 19.00 -2.40
C THR A 591 7.09 17.98 -2.81
N ASN A 592 7.51 16.86 -3.40
CA ASN A 592 6.68 15.67 -3.53
C ASN A 592 6.63 15.03 -2.14
N THR A 593 5.55 15.31 -1.40
CA THR A 593 5.46 15.00 0.04
C THR A 593 5.19 13.52 0.37
N ALA A 594 4.99 12.67 -0.64
CA ALA A 594 4.73 11.25 -0.49
C ALA A 594 5.88 10.54 0.23
N VAL A 595 5.57 9.65 1.17
CA VAL A 595 6.55 8.89 1.96
C VAL A 595 6.34 7.41 1.67
N THR A 596 7.23 6.82 0.87
CA THR A 596 7.08 5.45 0.35
C THR A 596 8.18 4.50 0.81
N LEU A 597 7.84 3.21 0.77
CA LEU A 597 8.77 2.10 0.95
C LEU A 597 9.92 2.21 -0.05
N ASP A 598 9.62 2.40 -1.33
CA ASP A 598 10.60 2.39 -2.41
C ASP A 598 11.65 3.52 -2.29
N THR A 599 11.22 4.72 -1.84
CA THR A 599 12.15 5.83 -1.56
C THR A 599 13.13 5.46 -0.44
N ASN A 600 12.64 4.81 0.62
CA ASN A 600 13.42 4.54 1.82
C ASN A 600 14.26 3.25 1.69
N ALA A 601 13.80 2.27 0.91
CA ALA A 601 14.57 1.08 0.52
C ALA A 601 15.81 1.49 -0.29
N LEU A 602 15.63 2.31 -1.33
CA LEU A 602 16.72 2.73 -2.21
C LEU A 602 17.82 3.52 -1.48
N ILE A 603 17.48 4.28 -0.43
CA ILE A 603 18.45 4.96 0.44
C ILE A 603 19.24 3.96 1.30
N LEU A 604 18.58 2.91 1.82
CA LEU A 604 19.21 1.83 2.57
C LEU A 604 20.14 0.98 1.67
N GLU A 605 19.69 0.65 0.46
CA GLU A 605 20.45 -0.08 -0.56
C GLU A 605 21.70 0.71 -0.99
N ALA A 606 21.55 2.00 -1.27
CA ALA A 606 22.66 2.91 -1.58
C ALA A 606 23.68 2.98 -0.44
N ALA A 607 23.21 3.03 0.81
CA ALA A 607 24.07 2.98 1.98
C ALA A 607 24.79 1.62 2.15
N LEU A 608 24.09 0.49 1.91
CA LEU A 608 24.68 -0.85 1.94
C LEU A 608 25.76 -1.00 0.86
N TYR A 609 25.48 -0.61 -0.39
CA TYR A 609 26.45 -0.63 -1.48
C TYR A 609 27.73 0.15 -1.12
N ARG A 610 27.57 1.37 -0.57
CA ARG A 610 28.70 2.20 -0.09
C ARG A 610 29.44 1.60 1.11
N HIS A 611 28.79 0.79 1.95
CA HIS A 611 29.41 0.06 3.05
C HIS A 611 30.20 -1.17 2.57
N LEU A 612 29.67 -1.89 1.59
CA LEU A 612 30.29 -3.06 0.98
C LEU A 612 31.46 -2.69 0.05
N GLY A 613 31.42 -1.50 -0.56
CA GLY A 613 32.46 -1.02 -1.49
C GLY A 613 32.37 -1.63 -2.90
N GLY A 614 31.23 -2.22 -3.23
CA GLY A 614 30.95 -2.92 -4.48
C GLY A 614 29.59 -3.61 -4.44
N ALA A 615 29.30 -4.40 -5.47
CA ALA A 615 27.99 -5.02 -5.71
C ALA A 615 27.43 -5.77 -4.48
N ILE A 616 26.13 -5.57 -4.23
CA ILE A 616 25.43 -6.23 -3.12
C ILE A 616 25.37 -7.75 -3.36
N LEU A 617 25.09 -8.18 -4.60
CA LEU A 617 25.07 -9.60 -4.99
C LEU A 617 26.42 -10.31 -4.86
N THR A 618 27.57 -9.60 -4.82
CA THR A 618 28.89 -10.21 -4.53
C THR A 618 29.37 -9.97 -3.08
N GLY A 619 28.59 -9.26 -2.26
CA GLY A 619 28.97 -8.90 -0.90
C GLY A 619 30.18 -7.96 -0.84
N GLY A 620 30.30 -7.03 -1.80
CA GLY A 620 31.40 -6.05 -1.85
C GLY A 620 32.73 -6.59 -2.38
N LYS A 621 32.84 -7.89 -2.68
CA LYS A 621 34.02 -8.44 -3.33
C LYS A 621 34.06 -8.00 -4.78
N LYS A 622 34.97 -7.07 -5.10
CA LYS A 622 35.45 -6.89 -6.49
C LYS A 622 35.97 -8.23 -7.01
N GLY A 623 35.80 -8.47 -8.31
CA GLY A 623 36.60 -9.48 -9.01
C GLY A 623 38.09 -9.21 -8.82
N LYS A 624 38.89 -10.28 -8.80
CA LYS A 624 40.35 -10.20 -8.89
C LYS A 624 40.77 -10.13 -10.35
#